data_AF-A0A661PR17-F1
#
_entry.id   AF-A0A661PR17-F1
#
_cell.length_a   1.000
_cell.length_b   1.000
_cell.length_c   1.000
_cell.angle_alpha   90.00
_cell.angle_beta   90.00
_cell.angle_gamma   90.00
#
_symmetry.space_group_name_H-M   'P 1'
#
loop_
_entity.id
_entity.type
_entity.pdbx_description
1 polymer ?
#
loop_
_entity_poly.entity_id
_entity_poly.type
_entity_poly.pdbx_seq_one_letter_code
_entity_poly.pdbx_strand_id
1 'polypeptide(L)'
;MILQRFPYKLKKMRNIPKKYLITEIGEDARRQYIDAKATFKAWEAARDAAVQVRGGMYWKNQDGKQYLIRTSTKNSQTSLGPHSEKTTGIYNKFKLRKEEVEQRLADLTEELKRHQKMNRALDVGRTPRLLVDTLARISKSGLSNHFKVIGTHALYAYEAETGTRIGEAAAMTTR
;
A
#
# COMPACT_ATOMS: atom_id res chain seq x y z
N MET A 1 -61.15 3.91 7.55
CA MET A 1 -60.30 2.73 7.84
C MET A 1 -59.22 3.18 8.81
N ILE A 2 -59.45 2.99 10.12
CA ILE A 2 -58.70 3.60 11.20
C ILE A 2 -57.57 2.66 11.61
N LEU A 3 -56.33 3.09 11.40
CA LEU A 3 -55.10 2.44 11.89
C LEU A 3 -55.09 2.47 13.42
N GLN A 4 -55.63 1.42 14.04
CA GLN A 4 -55.50 1.18 15.47
C GLN A 4 -54.12 0.57 15.79
N ARG A 5 -53.41 1.27 16.68
CA ARG A 5 -52.58 0.74 17.78
C ARG A 5 -51.46 -0.25 17.42
N PHE A 6 -50.28 0.29 17.11
CA PHE A 6 -49.03 -0.30 17.61
C PHE A 6 -48.78 0.19 19.05
N PRO A 7 -48.61 -0.70 20.05
CA PRO A 7 -48.50 -0.32 21.46
C PRO A 7 -47.06 -0.01 21.87
N TYR A 8 -46.38 0.89 21.16
CA TYR A 8 -45.15 1.49 21.66
C TYR A 8 -45.34 3.00 21.76
N LYS A 9 -45.43 3.49 23.00
CA LYS A 9 -45.24 4.92 23.28
C LYS A 9 -43.86 5.29 22.72
N LEU A 10 -43.82 6.04 21.62
CA LEU A 10 -42.60 6.71 21.17
C LEU A 10 -42.19 7.70 22.27
N LYS A 11 -41.33 7.23 23.16
CA LYS A 11 -40.69 8.04 24.19
C LYS A 11 -40.02 9.20 23.44
N LYS A 12 -40.33 10.45 23.81
CA LYS A 12 -39.71 11.67 23.25
C LYS A 12 -38.22 11.41 23.05
N MET A 13 -37.78 11.36 21.79
CA MET A 13 -36.39 11.09 21.38
C MET A 13 -35.47 12.27 21.72
N ARG A 14 -35.49 12.76 22.96
CA ARG A 14 -34.65 13.88 23.40
C ARG A 14 -33.31 13.44 23.97
N ASN A 15 -33.16 12.17 24.33
CA ASN A 15 -31.94 11.60 24.91
C ASN A 15 -31.69 10.20 24.34
N ILE A 16 -31.37 10.12 23.04
CA ILE A 16 -30.62 8.97 22.54
C ILE A 16 -29.16 9.27 22.94
N PRO A 17 -28.48 8.43 23.73
CA PRO A 17 -27.04 8.61 23.93
C PRO A 17 -26.38 8.60 22.56
N LYS A 18 -25.66 9.67 22.19
CA LYS A 18 -24.94 9.81 20.91
C LYS A 18 -23.76 8.82 20.84
N LYS A 19 -24.05 7.53 20.94
CA LYS A 19 -23.08 6.46 21.14
C LYS A 19 -22.28 6.15 19.86
N TYR A 20 -22.73 6.65 18.71
CA TYR A 20 -22.11 6.44 17.40
C TYR A 20 -22.09 7.75 16.61
N LEU A 21 -21.31 8.73 17.07
CA LEU A 21 -21.03 9.94 16.31
C LEU A 21 -20.10 9.59 15.14
N ILE A 22 -20.56 9.86 13.92
CA ILE A 22 -19.69 9.97 12.75
C ILE A 22 -19.19 11.41 12.75
N THR A 23 -17.88 11.60 12.71
CA THR A 23 -17.27 12.94 12.72
C THR A 23 -16.35 13.08 11.52
N GLU A 24 -16.47 14.18 10.78
CA GLU A 24 -15.56 14.44 9.65
C GLU A 24 -14.14 14.71 10.15
N ILE A 25 -13.15 14.26 9.39
CA ILE A 25 -11.77 14.69 9.60
C ILE A 25 -11.58 16.10 9.02
N GLY A 26 -10.68 16.88 9.62
CA GLY A 26 -10.37 18.22 9.12
C GLY A 26 -9.89 18.21 7.67
N GLU A 27 -10.12 19.31 6.95
CA GLU A 27 -9.80 19.42 5.52
C GLU A 27 -8.32 19.12 5.21
N ASP A 28 -7.40 19.63 6.04
CA ASP A 28 -5.96 19.39 5.90
C ASP A 28 -5.61 17.90 6.06
N ALA A 29 -6.25 17.21 7.01
CA ALA A 29 -6.06 15.77 7.21
C ALA A 29 -6.61 14.97 6.01
N ARG A 30 -7.73 15.39 5.43
CA ARG A 30 -8.31 14.75 4.23
C ARG A 30 -7.41 14.95 3.01
N ARG A 31 -6.91 16.17 2.78
CA ARG A 31 -5.97 16.45 1.69
C ARG A 31 -4.70 15.62 1.84
N GLN A 32 -4.11 15.65 3.04
CA GLN A 32 -2.93 14.84 3.35
C GLN A 32 -3.17 13.34 3.12
N TYR A 33 -4.34 12.80 3.49
CA TYR A 33 -4.67 11.40 3.22
C TYR A 33 -4.66 11.07 1.73
N ILE A 34 -5.28 11.93 0.91
CA ILE A 34 -5.35 11.75 -0.54
C ILE A 34 -3.94 11.70 -1.14
N ASP A 35 -3.11 12.67 -0.77
CA ASP A 35 -1.73 12.78 -1.27
C ASP A 35 -0.89 11.58 -0.81
N ALA A 36 -0.94 11.24 0.48
CA ALA A 36 -0.22 10.10 1.03
C ALA A 36 -0.65 8.77 0.39
N LYS A 37 -1.96 8.59 0.13
CA LYS A 37 -2.51 7.40 -0.54
C LYS A 37 -2.02 7.31 -1.99
N ALA A 38 -2.02 8.43 -2.71
CA ALA A 38 -1.52 8.48 -4.09
C ALA A 38 -0.02 8.13 -4.15
N THR A 39 0.80 8.73 -3.29
CA THR A 39 2.23 8.45 -3.18
C THR A 39 2.49 6.99 -2.80
N PHE A 40 1.71 6.42 -1.87
CA PHE A 40 1.84 5.02 -1.48
C PHE A 40 1.54 4.06 -2.63
N LYS A 41 0.46 4.29 -3.40
CA LYS A 41 0.16 3.48 -4.60
C LYS A 41 1.25 3.57 -5.66
N ALA A 42 1.79 4.76 -5.89
CA ALA A 42 2.91 4.96 -6.81
C ALA A 42 4.16 4.19 -6.34
N TRP A 43 4.42 4.19 -5.03
CA TRP A 43 5.51 3.44 -4.41
C TRP A 43 5.31 1.93 -4.54
N GLU A 44 4.10 1.40 -4.33
CA GLU A 44 3.81 -0.02 -4.53
C GLU A 44 4.09 -0.45 -5.98
N ALA A 45 3.63 0.33 -6.96
CA ALA A 45 3.91 0.07 -8.36
C ALA A 45 5.41 0.13 -8.68
N ALA A 46 6.14 1.10 -8.13
CA ALA A 46 7.60 1.20 -8.30
C ALA A 46 8.33 0.02 -7.65
N ARG A 47 7.89 -0.43 -6.47
CA ARG A 47 8.41 -1.61 -5.78
C ARG A 47 8.21 -2.87 -6.60
N ASP A 48 7.02 -3.07 -7.15
CA ASP A 48 6.71 -4.25 -7.95
C ASP A 48 7.49 -4.24 -9.28
N ALA A 49 7.68 -3.07 -9.89
CA ALA A 49 8.58 -2.90 -11.03
C ALA A 49 10.04 -3.22 -10.66
N ALA A 50 10.51 -2.81 -9.48
CA ALA A 50 11.86 -3.09 -9.01
C ALA A 50 12.09 -4.59 -8.80
N VAL A 51 11.05 -5.33 -8.37
CA VAL A 51 11.09 -6.79 -8.28
C VAL A 51 11.33 -7.44 -9.65
N GLN A 52 10.78 -6.89 -10.74
CA GLN A 52 10.96 -7.45 -12.09
C GLN A 52 12.38 -7.30 -12.65
N VAL A 53 13.09 -6.24 -12.23
CA VAL A 53 14.49 -5.96 -12.64
C VAL A 53 15.51 -6.49 -11.63
N ARG A 54 15.08 -7.28 -10.64
CA ARG A 54 15.99 -7.92 -9.68
C ARG A 54 17.00 -8.83 -10.39
N GLY A 55 18.21 -8.83 -9.84
CA GLY A 55 19.35 -9.53 -10.43
C GLY A 55 20.20 -8.57 -11.27
N GLY A 56 20.88 -9.12 -12.26
CA GLY A 56 21.82 -8.37 -13.07
C GLY A 56 22.00 -8.96 -14.45
N MET A 57 22.73 -8.22 -15.28
CA MET A 57 23.26 -8.71 -16.53
C MET A 57 24.72 -8.31 -16.60
N TYR A 58 25.58 -9.19 -17.09
CA TYR A 58 26.98 -8.89 -17.33
C TYR A 58 27.52 -9.68 -18.51
N TRP A 59 28.60 -9.20 -19.09
CA TRP A 59 29.30 -9.88 -20.17
C TRP A 59 30.34 -10.84 -19.62
N LYS A 60 30.31 -12.10 -20.06
CA LYS A 60 31.26 -13.14 -19.68
C LYS A 60 32.06 -13.56 -20.92
N ASN A 61 33.38 -13.59 -20.82
CA ASN A 61 34.24 -14.13 -21.86
C ASN A 61 34.38 -15.65 -21.67
N GLN A 62 34.20 -16.42 -22.75
CA GLN A 62 34.37 -17.87 -22.78
C GLN A 62 34.85 -18.28 -24.18
N ASP A 63 35.97 -19.00 -24.24
CA ASP A 63 36.56 -19.54 -25.48
C ASP A 63 36.72 -18.49 -26.60
N GLY A 64 37.21 -17.29 -26.24
CA GLY A 64 37.43 -16.18 -27.17
C GLY A 64 36.16 -15.45 -27.64
N LYS A 65 34.98 -15.85 -27.15
CA LYS A 65 33.70 -15.19 -27.44
C LYS A 65 33.12 -14.58 -26.17
N GLN A 66 32.41 -13.46 -26.32
CA GLN A 66 31.74 -12.79 -25.22
C GLN A 66 30.25 -13.13 -25.24
N TYR A 67 29.69 -13.48 -24.08
CA TYR A 67 28.29 -13.88 -23.91
C TYR A 67 27.60 -12.99 -22.89
N LEU A 68 26.34 -12.65 -23.15
CA LEU A 68 25.51 -11.92 -22.19
C LEU A 68 24.92 -12.90 -21.18
N ILE A 69 25.22 -12.73 -19.90
CA ILE A 69 24.70 -13.56 -18.82
C ILE A 69 23.69 -12.76 -18.00
N ARG A 70 22.50 -13.33 -17.79
CA ARG A 70 21.51 -12.81 -16.83
C ARG A 70 21.65 -13.56 -15.50
N THR A 71 21.74 -12.82 -14.40
CA THR A 71 21.78 -13.36 -13.03
C THR A 71 20.43 -13.16 -12.35
N SER A 72 20.01 -14.17 -11.60
CA SER A 72 18.90 -14.10 -10.67
C SER A 72 19.40 -13.84 -9.24
N THR A 73 18.49 -13.43 -8.37
CA THR A 73 18.73 -13.32 -6.92
C THR A 73 19.01 -14.66 -6.24
N LYS A 74 18.65 -15.78 -6.87
CA LYS A 74 18.93 -17.14 -6.39
C LYS A 74 20.25 -17.72 -6.92
N ASN A 75 21.20 -16.86 -7.32
CA ASN A 75 22.48 -17.24 -7.95
C ASN A 75 22.39 -18.07 -9.24
N SER A 76 21.20 -18.18 -9.85
CA SER A 76 21.07 -18.83 -11.16
C SER A 76 21.58 -17.90 -12.26
N GLN A 77 22.32 -18.47 -13.22
CA GLN A 77 22.84 -17.77 -14.38
C GLN A 77 22.22 -18.36 -15.65
N THR A 78 21.80 -17.49 -16.56
CA THR A 78 21.26 -17.89 -17.86
C THR A 78 21.97 -17.11 -18.94
N SER A 79 22.57 -17.82 -19.90
CA SER A 79 23.16 -17.18 -21.08
C SER A 79 22.05 -16.73 -22.03
N LEU A 80 22.10 -15.46 -22.45
CA LEU A 80 21.20 -14.86 -23.44
C LEU A 80 21.77 -14.90 -24.86
N GLY A 81 23.00 -15.39 -25.02
CA GLY A 81 23.67 -15.54 -26.32
C GLY A 81 24.97 -14.74 -26.46
N PRO A 82 25.67 -14.90 -27.60
CA PRO A 82 26.93 -14.22 -27.90
C PRO A 82 26.73 -12.73 -28.18
N HIS A 83 27.81 -11.96 -28.05
CA HIS A 83 27.83 -10.53 -28.29
C HIS A 83 27.42 -10.19 -29.73
N SER A 84 26.38 -9.38 -29.84
CA SER A 84 25.72 -8.93 -31.07
C SER A 84 24.94 -7.65 -30.78
N GLU A 85 24.58 -6.89 -31.82
CA GLU A 85 23.74 -5.68 -31.68
C GLU A 85 22.46 -5.94 -30.89
N LYS A 86 21.82 -7.10 -31.12
CA LYS A 86 20.63 -7.53 -30.39
C LYS A 86 20.89 -7.66 -28.88
N THR A 87 21.93 -8.39 -28.49
CA THR A 87 22.27 -8.60 -27.07
C THR A 87 22.75 -7.32 -26.39
N THR A 88 23.47 -6.45 -27.11
CA THR A 88 23.87 -5.13 -26.62
C THR A 88 22.66 -4.24 -26.38
N GLY A 89 21.66 -4.26 -27.27
CA GLY A 89 20.38 -3.59 -27.08
C GLY A 89 19.62 -4.08 -25.85
N ILE A 90 19.61 -5.41 -25.59
CA ILE A 90 18.99 -5.99 -24.40
C ILE A 90 19.70 -5.51 -23.12
N TYR A 91 21.04 -5.55 -23.11
CA TYR A 91 21.84 -5.10 -21.96
C TYR A 91 21.60 -3.62 -21.65
N ASN A 92 21.63 -2.74 -22.66
CA ASN A 92 21.43 -1.31 -22.48
C ASN A 92 20.03 -0.98 -21.97
N LYS A 93 18.99 -1.62 -22.54
CA LYS A 93 17.61 -1.46 -22.07
C LYS A 93 17.44 -1.95 -20.64
N PHE A 94 18.04 -3.08 -20.28
CA PHE A 94 18.00 -3.59 -18.91
C PHE A 94 18.67 -2.64 -17.92
N LYS A 95 19.87 -2.14 -18.25
CA LYS A 95 20.62 -1.22 -17.40
C LYS A 95 19.85 0.09 -17.18
N LEU A 96 19.37 0.71 -18.26
CA LEU A 96 18.57 1.93 -18.19
C LEU A 96 17.31 1.72 -17.35
N ARG A 97 16.55 0.66 -17.64
CA ARG A 97 15.30 0.38 -16.93
C ARG A 97 15.54 0.11 -15.45
N LYS A 98 16.62 -0.59 -15.11
CA LYS A 98 16.99 -0.88 -13.73
C LYS A 98 17.29 0.41 -12.97
N GLU A 99 18.11 1.28 -13.55
CA GLU A 99 18.47 2.59 -12.98
C GLU A 99 17.23 3.47 -12.75
N GLU A 100 16.37 3.62 -13.77
CA GLU A 100 15.13 4.40 -13.65
C GLU A 100 14.21 3.90 -12.52
N VAL A 101 14.04 2.58 -12.42
CA VAL A 101 13.12 1.97 -11.46
C VAL A 101 13.69 2.03 -10.04
N GLU A 102 15.00 1.80 -9.88
CA GLU A 102 15.68 1.91 -8.58
C GLU A 102 15.67 3.35 -8.08
N GLN A 103 15.95 4.33 -8.95
CA GLN A 103 15.88 5.75 -8.62
C GLN A 103 14.45 6.15 -8.22
N ARG A 104 13.45 5.81 -9.04
CA ARG A 104 12.04 6.11 -8.73
C ARG A 104 11.59 5.51 -7.40
N LEU A 105 12.02 4.27 -7.11
CA LEU A 105 11.71 3.62 -5.84
C LEU A 105 12.38 4.34 -4.66
N ALA A 106 13.62 4.78 -4.82
CA ALA A 106 14.33 5.55 -3.79
C ALA A 106 13.60 6.87 -3.50
N ASP A 107 13.30 7.66 -4.53
CA ASP A 107 12.62 8.95 -4.42
C ASP A 107 11.25 8.80 -3.72
N LEU A 108 10.44 7.84 -4.16
CA LEU A 108 9.13 7.57 -3.55
C LEU A 108 9.24 7.06 -2.11
N THR A 109 10.32 6.35 -1.78
CA THR A 109 10.57 5.90 -0.40
C THR A 109 10.88 7.08 0.52
N GLU A 110 11.59 8.10 0.01
CA GLU A 110 11.82 9.34 0.76
C GLU A 110 10.55 10.16 0.93
N GLU A 111 9.76 10.31 -0.14
CA GLU A 111 8.46 10.98 -0.07
C GLU A 111 7.50 10.29 0.90
N LEU A 112 7.47 8.95 0.92
CA LEU A 112 6.69 8.22 1.92
C LEU A 112 7.11 8.53 3.35
N LYS A 113 8.40 8.69 3.63
CA LYS A 113 8.87 9.10 4.97
C LYS A 113 8.39 10.49 5.34
N ARG A 114 8.28 11.41 4.37
CA ARG A 114 7.71 12.76 4.58
C ARG A 114 6.22 12.67 4.91
N HIS A 115 5.45 11.95 4.09
CA HIS A 115 4.02 11.74 4.35
C HIS A 115 3.76 11.04 5.70
N GLN A 116 4.59 10.09 6.13
CA GLN A 116 4.45 9.46 7.46
C GLN A 116 4.54 10.48 8.61
N LYS A 117 5.47 11.43 8.53
CA LYS A 117 5.59 12.50 9.53
C LYS A 117 4.38 13.41 9.52
N MET A 118 3.92 13.82 8.34
CA MET A 118 2.74 14.67 8.18
C MET A 118 1.45 13.96 8.64
N ASN A 119 1.29 12.68 8.34
CA ASN A 119 0.15 11.87 8.80
C ASN A 119 0.08 11.81 10.32
N ARG A 120 1.23 11.74 10.99
CA ARG A 120 1.31 11.81 12.46
C ARG A 120 0.95 13.20 12.98
N ALA A 121 1.41 14.26 12.31
CA ALA A 121 1.13 15.64 12.72
C ALA A 121 -0.35 16.02 12.55
N LEU A 122 -0.99 15.55 11.48
CA LEU A 122 -2.39 15.85 11.13
C LEU A 122 -3.39 14.78 11.62
N ASP A 123 -2.93 13.79 12.39
CA ASP A 123 -3.75 12.70 12.95
C ASP A 123 -4.62 12.00 11.88
N VAL A 124 -4.02 11.73 10.70
CA VAL A 124 -4.72 11.21 9.52
C VAL A 124 -5.13 9.75 9.70
N GLY A 125 -4.42 9.00 10.54
CA GLY A 125 -4.64 7.57 10.74
C GLY A 125 -4.64 7.20 12.22
N ARG A 126 -5.76 6.62 12.69
CA ARG A 126 -5.90 6.07 14.05
C ARG A 126 -5.90 4.54 14.10
N THR A 127 -5.62 3.88 12.98
CA THR A 127 -5.59 2.42 12.87
C THR A 127 -4.54 1.84 13.81
N PRO A 128 -4.88 0.83 14.63
CA PRO A 128 -3.93 0.19 15.53
C PRO A 128 -2.70 -0.34 14.80
N ARG A 129 -1.51 -0.07 15.34
CA ARG A 129 -0.24 -0.47 14.73
C ARG A 129 -0.14 -1.98 14.50
N LEU A 130 -0.65 -2.78 15.43
CA LEU A 130 -0.69 -4.24 15.30
C LEU A 130 -1.46 -4.69 14.06
N LEU A 131 -2.61 -4.07 13.76
CA LEU A 131 -3.39 -4.38 12.56
C LEU A 131 -2.59 -4.03 11.30
N VAL A 132 -1.98 -2.85 11.25
CA VAL A 132 -1.17 -2.40 10.10
C VAL A 132 0.03 -3.33 9.88
N ASP A 133 0.75 -3.70 10.94
CA ASP A 133 1.92 -4.58 10.86
C ASP A 133 1.54 -5.99 10.40
N THR A 134 0.42 -6.54 10.89
CA THR A 134 -0.11 -7.83 10.44
C THR A 134 -0.50 -7.80 8.96
N LEU A 135 -1.25 -6.78 8.53
CA LEU A 135 -1.64 -6.64 7.11
C LEU A 135 -0.43 -6.43 6.20
N ALA A 136 0.59 -5.70 6.65
CA ALA A 136 1.83 -5.52 5.90
C ALA A 136 2.59 -6.84 5.74
N ARG A 137 2.60 -7.72 6.75
CA ARG A 137 3.20 -9.06 6.66
C ARG A 137 2.44 -9.96 5.70
N ILE A 138 1.10 -9.97 5.76
CA ILE A 138 0.25 -10.71 4.82
C ILE A 138 0.51 -10.24 3.39
N SER A 139 0.57 -8.93 3.17
CA SER A 139 0.86 -8.35 1.85
C SER A 139 2.24 -8.77 1.33
N LYS A 140 3.28 -8.68 2.16
CA LYS A 140 4.64 -9.11 1.79
C LYS A 140 4.74 -10.60 1.46
N SER A 141 3.87 -11.44 2.02
CA SER A 141 3.82 -12.88 1.71
C SER A 141 3.10 -13.22 0.40
N GLY A 142 2.49 -12.23 -0.26
CA GLY A 142 1.72 -12.44 -1.49
C GLY A 142 0.31 -13.01 -1.26
N LEU A 143 -0.15 -13.06 -0.01
CA LEU A 143 -1.43 -13.68 0.37
C LEU A 143 -2.61 -12.69 0.39
N SER A 144 -2.42 -11.43 -0.02
CA SER A 144 -3.47 -10.38 0.03
C SER A 144 -4.78 -10.80 -0.61
N ASN A 145 -4.75 -11.49 -1.76
CA ASN A 145 -5.96 -11.89 -2.49
C ASN A 145 -6.74 -13.02 -1.80
N HIS A 146 -6.14 -13.68 -0.80
CA HIS A 146 -6.75 -14.79 -0.06
C HIS A 146 -7.25 -14.38 1.33
N PHE A 147 -7.10 -13.10 1.70
CA PHE A 147 -7.47 -12.61 3.03
C PHE A 147 -8.41 -11.41 2.92
N LYS A 148 -9.45 -11.37 3.78
CA LYS A 148 -10.36 -10.23 3.91
C LYS A 148 -10.49 -9.86 5.38
N VAL A 149 -10.35 -8.58 5.68
CA VAL A 149 -10.62 -8.04 7.02
C VAL A 149 -12.11 -7.80 7.15
N ILE A 150 -12.73 -8.32 8.21
CA ILE A 150 -14.15 -8.17 8.51
C ILE A 150 -14.35 -7.61 9.93
N GLY A 151 -15.59 -7.23 10.24
CA GLY A 151 -15.98 -6.77 11.57
C GLY A 151 -15.33 -5.44 11.95
N THR A 152 -15.01 -5.27 13.22
CA THR A 152 -14.58 -3.99 13.80
C THR A 152 -13.30 -3.42 13.17
N HIS A 153 -12.35 -4.29 12.79
CA HIS A 153 -11.11 -3.87 12.13
C HIS A 153 -11.34 -3.30 10.73
N ALA A 154 -12.43 -3.69 10.05
CA ALA A 154 -12.77 -3.15 8.73
C ALA A 154 -13.27 -1.70 8.81
N LEU A 155 -13.77 -1.26 9.97
CA LEU A 155 -14.25 0.11 10.17
C LEU A 155 -13.17 1.16 9.89
N TYR A 156 -11.91 0.88 10.24
CA TYR A 156 -10.79 1.78 9.93
C TYR A 156 -10.58 2.00 8.42
N ALA A 157 -10.88 1.00 7.58
CA ALA A 157 -10.81 1.17 6.14
C ALA A 157 -11.96 2.05 5.62
N TYR A 158 -13.17 1.87 6.16
CA TYR A 158 -14.30 2.73 5.82
C TYR A 158 -14.06 4.18 6.23
N GLU A 159 -13.55 4.41 7.44
CA GLU A 159 -13.15 5.74 7.94
C GLU A 159 -12.18 6.46 6.99
N ALA A 160 -11.16 5.73 6.53
CA ALA A 160 -10.16 6.26 5.63
C ALA A 160 -10.76 6.60 4.24
N GLU A 161 -11.68 5.78 3.71
CA GLU A 161 -12.33 6.05 2.42
C GLU A 161 -13.35 7.19 2.48
N THR A 162 -14.09 7.34 3.59
CA THR A 162 -15.10 8.41 3.75
C THR A 162 -14.49 9.72 4.26
N GLY A 163 -13.29 9.68 4.84
CA GLY A 163 -12.71 10.81 5.56
C GLY A 163 -13.54 11.16 6.80
N THR A 164 -14.07 10.14 7.49
CA THR A 164 -14.83 10.31 8.73
C THR A 164 -14.31 9.37 9.80
N ARG A 165 -14.59 9.66 11.06
CA ARG A 165 -14.30 8.82 12.23
C ARG A 165 -15.60 8.23 12.74
N ILE A 166 -15.65 6.92 12.96
CA ILE A 166 -16.81 6.21 13.47
C ILE A 166 -16.59 5.95 14.97
N GLY A 167 -17.33 6.65 15.83
CA GLY A 167 -17.28 6.45 17.28
C GLY A 167 -15.88 6.63 17.92
N GLU A 168 -15.75 6.17 19.16
CA GLU A 168 -14.48 6.22 19.90
C GLU A 168 -13.54 5.09 19.50
N ALA A 169 -12.24 5.41 19.35
CA ALA A 169 -11.23 4.42 18.99
C ALA A 169 -11.13 3.25 20.01
N ALA A 170 -11.35 3.54 21.29
CA ALA A 170 -11.37 2.54 22.36
C ALA A 170 -12.56 1.57 22.28
N ALA A 171 -13.66 1.96 21.63
CA ALA A 171 -14.80 1.06 21.40
C ALA A 171 -14.53 0.08 20.25
N MET A 172 -13.54 0.35 19.41
CA MET A 172 -13.17 -0.48 18.25
C MET A 172 -12.00 -1.44 18.51
N THR A 173 -11.26 -1.24 19.60
CA THR A 173 -10.24 -2.22 20.01
C THR A 173 -10.95 -3.41 20.66
N THR A 174 -10.76 -4.60 20.08
CA THR A 174 -11.24 -5.85 20.69
C THR A 174 -10.25 -6.21 21.79
N ARG A 175 -10.74 -6.35 23.03
CA ARG A 175 -9.94 -6.86 24.16
C ARG A 175 -9.59 -8.33 23.96
#